data_AF-A0A6L9G713-F1
#
_entry.id   AF-A0A6L9G713-F1
#
_cell.length_a   1.000
_cell.length_b   1.000
_cell.length_c   1.000
_cell.angle_alpha   90.00
_cell.angle_beta   90.00
_cell.angle_gamma   90.00
#
_symmetry.space_group_name_H-M   'P 1'
#
loop_
_entity.id
_entity.type
_entity.pdbx_description
1 polymer ?
#
loop_
_entity_poly.entity_id
_entity_poly.type
_entity_poly.pdbx_seq_one_letter_code
_entity_poly.pdbx_strand_id
1 'polypeptide(L)'
;MDYPELRSRTTQRVSELLSSPEARRHLASYGWVEGMPVVLADRNELLEDVMGFVSIHGRAVLLALCEAESDNLELWHVTIPSPIFTRVAPLPPETTLGDVCVRNRLSRLSPFRVSFWAHSAAIHEVPCFVRTDMNFTRSPAPVQPR
;
A
#
# COMPACT_ATOMS: atom_id res chain seq x y z
N MET A 1 20.23 7.25 -0.10
CA MET A 1 20.83 6.33 -1.08
C MET A 1 19.69 5.86 -1.97
N ASP A 2 19.77 6.12 -3.27
CA ASP A 2 18.82 5.57 -4.25
C ASP A 2 19.15 4.08 -4.42
N TYR A 3 18.17 3.18 -4.22
CA TYR A 3 18.37 1.74 -4.37
C TYR A 3 17.71 1.28 -5.69
N PRO A 4 18.37 1.47 -6.85
CA PRO A 4 17.80 1.12 -8.15
C PRO A 4 17.46 -0.37 -8.25
N GLU A 5 18.21 -1.24 -7.56
CA GLU A 5 17.95 -2.68 -7.51
C GLU A 5 16.66 -3.02 -6.76
N LEU A 6 16.38 -2.33 -5.66
CA LEU A 6 15.15 -2.52 -4.88
C LEU A 6 13.92 -2.09 -5.69
N ARG A 7 14.02 -0.93 -6.36
CA ARG A 7 12.96 -0.45 -7.27
C ARG A 7 12.74 -1.40 -8.45
N SER A 8 13.81 -1.95 -9.03
CA SER A 8 13.73 -2.95 -10.11
C SER A 8 13.00 -4.22 -9.65
N ARG A 9 13.36 -4.76 -8.47
CA ARG A 9 12.73 -5.96 -7.92
C ARG A 9 11.25 -5.74 -7.59
N THR A 10 10.90 -4.62 -6.99
CA THR A 10 9.50 -4.29 -6.72
C THR A 10 8.70 -4.13 -8.01
N THR A 11 9.26 -3.46 -9.02
CA THR A 11 8.64 -3.34 -10.34
C THR A 11 8.34 -4.72 -10.93
N GLN A 12 9.30 -5.64 -10.83
CA GLN A 12 9.12 -7.01 -11.29
C GLN A 12 7.99 -7.71 -10.53
N ARG A 13 8.00 -7.66 -9.18
CA ARG A 13 6.97 -8.33 -8.36
C ARG A 13 5.57 -7.77 -8.59
N VAL A 14 5.45 -6.45 -8.75
CA VAL A 14 4.16 -5.83 -9.12
C VAL A 14 3.74 -6.27 -10.51
N SER A 15 4.66 -6.37 -11.47
CA SER A 15 4.36 -6.86 -12.81
C SER A 15 3.88 -8.32 -12.80
N GLU A 16 4.54 -9.18 -12.03
CA GLU A 16 4.15 -10.58 -11.82
C GLU A 16 2.75 -10.66 -11.19
N LEU A 17 2.49 -9.87 -10.14
CA LEU A 17 1.19 -9.77 -9.51
C LEU A 17 0.10 -9.35 -10.52
N LEU A 18 0.34 -8.28 -11.28
CA LEU A 18 -0.64 -7.78 -12.26
C LEU A 18 -0.84 -8.71 -13.46
N SER A 19 0.13 -9.59 -13.74
CA SER A 19 -0.02 -10.62 -14.77
C SER A 19 -0.98 -11.75 -14.36
N SER A 20 -1.16 -12.00 -13.06
CA SER A 20 -2.05 -13.05 -12.55
C SER A 20 -3.53 -12.61 -12.61
N PRO A 21 -4.42 -13.38 -13.27
CA PRO A 21 -5.86 -13.12 -13.26
C PRO A 21 -6.49 -13.17 -11.86
N GLU A 22 -6.02 -14.09 -11.00
CA GLU A 22 -6.46 -14.23 -9.61
C GLU A 22 -6.10 -13.00 -8.80
N ALA A 23 -4.85 -12.55 -8.91
CA ALA A 23 -4.40 -11.36 -8.22
C ALA A 23 -5.15 -10.12 -8.71
N ARG A 24 -5.36 -9.94 -10.02
CA ARG A 24 -6.20 -8.84 -10.54
C ARG A 24 -7.63 -8.87 -10.01
N ARG A 25 -8.25 -10.06 -9.94
CA ARG A 25 -9.59 -10.23 -9.33
C ARG A 25 -9.60 -9.83 -7.86
N HIS A 26 -8.57 -10.22 -7.12
CA HIS A 26 -8.40 -9.84 -5.72
C HIS A 26 -8.24 -8.32 -5.60
N LEU A 27 -7.29 -7.71 -6.31
CA LEU A 27 -7.08 -6.25 -6.32
C LEU A 27 -8.36 -5.49 -6.68
N ALA A 28 -9.16 -6.01 -7.62
CA ALA A 28 -10.43 -5.39 -8.02
C ALA A 28 -11.46 -5.35 -6.88
N SER A 29 -11.48 -6.35 -5.99
CA SER A 29 -12.33 -6.31 -4.79
C SER A 29 -11.94 -5.21 -3.79
N TYR A 30 -10.73 -4.65 -3.95
CA TYR A 30 -10.16 -3.56 -3.17
C TYR A 30 -10.12 -2.23 -3.95
N GLY A 31 -10.84 -2.13 -5.08
CA GLY A 31 -10.99 -0.88 -5.83
C GLY A 31 -9.94 -0.65 -6.93
N TRP A 32 -8.98 -1.55 -7.10
CA TRP A 32 -8.08 -1.50 -8.25
C TRP A 32 -8.83 -1.77 -9.56
N VAL A 33 -8.44 -1.08 -10.63
CA VAL A 33 -8.98 -1.31 -11.97
C VAL A 33 -7.85 -1.36 -12.99
N GLU A 34 -8.07 -2.07 -14.09
CA GLU A 34 -7.08 -2.13 -15.16
C GLU A 34 -6.74 -0.72 -15.68
N GLY A 35 -5.44 -0.47 -15.86
CA GLY A 35 -4.93 0.85 -16.22
C GLY A 35 -4.80 1.84 -15.06
N MET A 36 -5.15 1.48 -13.81
CA MET A 36 -4.84 2.27 -12.62
C MET A 36 -3.32 2.44 -12.47
N PRO A 37 -2.80 3.66 -12.21
CA PRO A 37 -1.37 3.88 -12.02
C PRO A 37 -0.85 3.10 -10.81
N VAL A 38 0.36 2.57 -10.96
CA VAL A 38 1.14 2.02 -9.86
C VAL A 38 2.22 3.03 -9.48
N VAL A 39 2.25 3.43 -8.21
CA VAL A 39 3.33 4.26 -7.66
C VAL A 39 4.20 3.40 -6.77
N LEU A 40 5.51 3.41 -7.01
CA LEU A 40 6.49 2.74 -6.15
C LEU A 40 7.07 3.76 -5.19
N ALA A 41 7.13 3.43 -3.91
CA ALA A 41 7.71 4.31 -2.89
C ALA A 41 8.38 3.51 -1.78
N ASP A 42 9.32 4.15 -1.08
CA ASP A 42 9.90 3.63 0.17
C ASP A 42 9.09 4.08 1.38
N ARG A 43 9.08 3.28 2.45
CA ARG A 43 8.36 3.64 3.70
C ARG A 43 8.85 4.94 4.33
N ASN A 44 10.12 5.29 4.12
CA ASN A 44 10.74 6.48 4.69
C ASN A 44 10.54 7.73 3.81
N GLU A 45 9.96 7.60 2.62
CA GLU A 45 9.62 8.76 1.79
C GLU A 45 8.51 9.58 2.47
N LEU A 46 8.61 10.91 2.33
CA LEU A 46 7.62 11.83 2.87
C LEU A 46 6.30 11.65 2.14
N LEU A 47 5.21 11.61 2.92
CA LEU A 47 3.87 11.45 2.39
C LEU A 47 3.54 12.56 1.39
N GLU A 48 3.89 13.81 1.71
CA GLU A 48 3.57 14.96 0.86
C GLU A 48 4.25 14.87 -0.51
N ASP A 49 5.50 14.43 -0.57
CA ASP A 49 6.25 14.27 -1.83
C ASP A 49 5.59 13.21 -2.72
N VAL A 50 5.27 12.04 -2.16
CA VAL A 50 4.64 10.96 -2.91
C VAL A 50 3.22 11.33 -3.32
N MET A 51 2.45 11.99 -2.44
CA MET A 51 1.10 12.45 -2.78
C MET A 51 1.12 13.58 -3.83
N GLY A 52 2.19 14.38 -3.87
CA GLY A 52 2.44 15.35 -4.94
C GLY A 52 2.54 14.66 -6.30
N PHE A 53 3.27 13.55 -6.36
CA PHE A 53 3.36 12.72 -7.56
C PHE A 53 2.02 12.04 -7.91
N VAL A 54 1.34 11.45 -6.92
CA VAL A 54 0.01 10.84 -7.10
C VAL A 54 -1.00 11.83 -7.68
N SER A 55 -0.92 13.09 -7.27
CA SER A 55 -1.81 14.15 -7.75
C SER A 55 -1.71 14.39 -9.26
N ILE A 56 -0.56 14.11 -9.89
CA ILE A 56 -0.35 14.27 -11.34
C ILE A 56 -1.27 13.32 -12.12
N HIS A 57 -1.57 12.15 -11.57
CA HIS A 57 -2.41 11.17 -12.26
C HIS A 57 -3.89 11.56 -12.30
N GLY A 58 -4.36 12.40 -11.38
CA GLY A 58 -5.76 12.81 -11.29
C GLY A 58 -6.77 11.67 -11.07
N ARG A 59 -6.29 10.49 -10.67
CA ARG A 59 -7.09 9.28 -10.45
C ARG A 59 -6.58 8.48 -9.26
N ALA A 60 -7.38 7.53 -8.79
CA ALA A 60 -6.96 6.60 -7.75
C ALA A 60 -5.72 5.81 -8.20
N VAL A 61 -4.88 5.41 -7.25
CA VAL A 61 -3.62 4.72 -7.53
C VAL A 61 -3.45 3.50 -6.64
N LEU A 62 -2.66 2.55 -7.15
CA LEU A 62 -2.10 1.48 -6.35
C LEU A 62 -0.69 1.89 -5.92
N LEU A 63 -0.50 2.10 -4.64
CA LEU A 63 0.80 2.35 -4.04
C LEU A 63 1.42 1.02 -3.64
N ALA A 64 2.64 0.77 -4.11
CA ALA A 64 3.44 -0.38 -3.78
C ALA A 64 4.65 0.07 -2.96
N LEU A 65 4.66 -0.31 -1.68
CA LEU A 65 5.73 0.05 -0.76
C LEU A 65 6.79 -1.03 -0.72
N CYS A 66 8.03 -0.55 -0.77
CA CYS A 66 9.24 -1.35 -0.61
C CYS A 66 9.81 -1.07 0.78
N GLU A 67 10.32 -2.10 1.43
CA GLU A 67 11.17 -1.94 2.60
C GLU A 67 12.56 -2.45 2.24
N ALA A 68 13.59 -1.61 2.33
CA ALA A 68 14.94 -2.01 1.93
C ALA A 68 15.47 -3.23 2.70
N GLU A 69 15.01 -3.38 3.95
CA GLU A 69 15.42 -4.44 4.88
C GLU A 69 14.55 -5.70 4.77
N SER A 70 13.34 -5.61 4.23
CA SER A 70 12.42 -6.75 4.15
C SER A 70 11.90 -6.93 2.73
N ASP A 71 11.97 -8.16 2.22
CA ASP A 71 11.38 -8.50 0.91
C ASP A 71 9.84 -8.55 0.98
N ASN A 72 9.22 -7.67 1.76
CA ASN A 72 7.78 -7.57 1.89
C ASN A 72 7.26 -6.49 0.95
N LEU A 73 6.34 -6.89 0.07
CA LEU A 73 5.61 -5.99 -0.79
C LEU A 73 4.29 -5.63 -0.09
N GLU A 74 4.14 -4.38 0.33
CA GLU A 74 2.87 -3.88 0.84
C GLU A 74 2.13 -3.13 -0.26
N LEU A 75 0.86 -3.45 -0.46
CA LEU A 75 0.01 -2.77 -1.43
C LEU A 75 -1.05 -1.94 -0.72
N TRP A 76 -1.23 -0.73 -1.20
CA TRP A 76 -2.16 0.25 -0.64
C TRP A 76 -2.94 0.89 -1.77
N HIS A 77 -4.26 0.95 -1.62
CA HIS A 77 -5.09 1.70 -2.54
C HIS A 77 -5.32 3.10 -1.99
N VAL A 78 -5.07 4.11 -2.82
CA VAL A 78 -5.27 5.53 -2.49
C VAL A 78 -6.31 6.11 -3.44
N THR A 79 -7.38 6.66 -2.88
CA THR A 79 -8.45 7.28 -3.66
C THR A 79 -8.08 8.69 -4.12
N ILE A 80 -8.89 9.25 -5.02
CA ILE A 80 -8.80 10.66 -5.39
C ILE A 80 -9.31 11.52 -4.22
N PRO A 81 -8.66 12.65 -3.91
CA PRO A 81 -9.22 13.65 -3.01
C PRO A 81 -10.63 14.05 -3.44
N SER A 82 -11.62 13.92 -2.57
CA SER A 82 -13.02 14.10 -2.95
C SER A 82 -13.86 14.66 -1.79
N PRO A 83 -14.85 15.53 -2.07
CA PRO A 83 -15.74 16.08 -1.05
C PRO A 83 -16.61 15.02 -0.37
N ILE A 84 -16.69 13.80 -0.93
CA ILE A 84 -17.42 12.69 -0.30
C ILE A 84 -16.77 12.21 1.00
N PHE A 85 -15.46 12.47 1.18
CA PHE A 85 -14.75 12.10 2.39
C PHE A 85 -14.85 13.21 3.43
N THR A 86 -15.04 12.82 4.69
CA THR A 86 -14.94 13.73 5.82
C THR A 86 -13.62 14.47 5.77
N ARG A 87 -13.69 15.81 5.75
CA ARG A 87 -12.50 16.66 5.68
C ARG A 87 -11.74 16.58 7.00
N VAL A 88 -10.58 15.94 6.98
CA VAL A 88 -9.67 15.86 8.13
C VAL A 88 -8.59 16.95 8.08
N ALA A 89 -7.95 17.20 9.23
CA ALA A 89 -6.76 18.05 9.28
C ALA A 89 -5.65 17.45 8.38
N PRO A 90 -4.83 18.29 7.73
CA PRO A 90 -3.66 17.78 7.03
C PRO A 90 -2.73 17.08 8.02
N LEU A 91 -2.11 16.00 7.58
CA LEU A 91 -1.03 15.37 8.33
C LEU A 91 0.19 16.31 8.36
N PRO A 92 1.02 16.23 9.42
CA PRO A 92 2.26 17.01 9.50
C PRO A 92 3.17 16.77 8.28
N PRO A 93 3.91 17.78 7.78
CA PRO A 93 4.81 17.65 6.62
C PRO A 93 5.87 16.56 6.76
N GLU A 94 6.29 16.27 8.00
CA GLU A 94 7.31 15.27 8.32
C GLU A 94 6.75 13.84 8.35
N THR A 95 5.44 13.67 8.10
CA THR A 95 4.80 12.35 8.10
C THR A 95 5.31 11.51 6.94
N THR A 96 5.82 10.32 7.25
CA THR A 96 6.27 9.35 6.24
C THR A 96 5.13 8.46 5.77
N LEU A 97 5.33 7.78 4.63
CA LEU A 97 4.41 6.73 4.20
C LEU A 97 4.29 5.61 5.23
N GLY A 98 5.40 5.21 5.85
CA GLY A 98 5.43 4.21 6.92
C GLY A 98 4.51 4.56 8.07
N ASP A 99 4.53 5.83 8.52
CA ASP A 99 3.64 6.31 9.58
C ASP A 99 2.17 6.17 9.22
N VAL A 100 1.79 6.54 7.99
CA VAL A 100 0.42 6.42 7.49
C VAL A 100 0.01 4.95 7.41
N CYS A 101 0.86 4.09 6.89
CA CYS A 101 0.59 2.67 6.75
C CYS A 101 0.39 1.98 8.11
N VAL A 102 1.26 2.25 9.09
CA VAL A 102 1.13 1.70 10.45
C VAL A 102 -0.18 2.16 11.09
N ARG A 103 -0.53 3.45 10.98
CA ARG A 103 -1.78 4.00 11.53
C ARG A 103 -3.03 3.38 10.93
N ASN A 104 -2.98 2.96 9.66
CA ASN A 104 -4.16 2.57 8.90
C ASN A 104 -4.25 1.07 8.61
N ARG A 105 -3.32 0.27 9.09
CA ARG A 105 -3.22 -1.17 8.80
C ARG A 105 -4.47 -1.98 9.10
N LEU A 106 -5.19 -1.64 10.18
CA LEU A 106 -6.40 -2.35 10.59
C LEU A 106 -7.69 -1.70 10.07
N SER A 107 -7.56 -0.56 9.40
CA SER A 107 -8.70 0.24 8.97
C SER A 107 -9.10 -0.16 7.56
N ARG A 108 -10.39 -0.44 7.36
CA ARG A 108 -10.93 -0.80 6.04
C ARG A 108 -10.86 0.34 5.04
N LEU A 109 -10.94 1.57 5.53
CA LEU A 109 -10.86 2.80 4.75
C LEU A 109 -10.60 3.97 5.68
N SER A 110 -9.45 4.61 5.54
CA SER A 110 -9.04 5.71 6.42
C SER A 110 -8.90 7.02 5.65
N PRO A 111 -9.70 8.04 5.98
CA PRO A 111 -9.51 9.37 5.44
C PRO A 111 -8.19 9.99 5.91
N PHE A 112 -7.46 10.60 4.99
CA PHE A 112 -6.28 11.41 5.29
C PHE A 112 -6.22 12.62 4.35
N ARG A 113 -5.35 13.58 4.66
CA ARG A 113 -5.16 14.76 3.83
C ARG A 113 -3.73 15.26 3.93
N VAL A 114 -3.19 15.75 2.82
CA VAL A 114 -1.93 16.52 2.75
C VAL A 114 -2.25 18.00 2.55
N SER A 115 -1.31 18.88 2.89
CA SER A 115 -1.55 20.32 3.02
C SER A 115 -2.14 20.97 1.75
N PHE A 116 -1.65 20.55 0.58
CA PHE A 116 -2.03 21.09 -0.72
C PHE A 116 -3.34 20.50 -1.30
N TRP A 117 -3.98 19.53 -0.63
CA TRP A 117 -5.28 19.02 -1.07
C TRP A 117 -6.44 19.78 -0.43
N ALA A 118 -7.39 20.21 -1.27
CA ALA A 118 -8.62 20.86 -0.83
C ALA A 118 -9.54 19.90 -0.02
N HIS A 119 -9.60 18.64 -0.46
CA HIS A 119 -10.43 17.58 0.13
C HIS A 119 -9.56 16.44 0.68
N SER A 120 -10.16 15.62 1.53
CA SER A 120 -9.52 14.38 2.00
C SER A 120 -9.56 13.32 0.91
N ALA A 121 -8.53 12.48 0.88
CA ALA A 121 -8.56 11.19 0.20
C ALA A 121 -8.73 10.09 1.25
N ALA A 122 -8.83 8.84 0.81
CA ALA A 122 -8.81 7.69 1.67
C ALA A 122 -7.75 6.69 1.23
N ILE A 123 -7.19 6.01 2.21
CA ILE A 123 -6.19 4.96 2.02
C ILE A 123 -6.63 3.69 2.75
N HIS A 124 -6.36 2.54 2.17
CA HIS A 124 -6.47 1.25 2.85
C HIS A 124 -5.48 0.24 2.30
N GLU A 125 -5.10 -0.72 3.15
CA GLU A 125 -4.24 -1.83 2.75
C GLU A 125 -5.01 -2.72 1.78
N VAL A 126 -4.29 -3.27 0.80
CA VAL A 126 -4.74 -4.36 -0.06
C VAL A 126 -4.00 -5.61 0.38
N PRO A 127 -4.62 -6.48 1.20
CA PRO A 127 -3.94 -7.62 1.78
C PRO A 127 -3.45 -8.55 0.68
N CYS A 128 -2.14 -8.59 0.45
CA CYS A 128 -1.55 -9.57 -0.44
C CYS A 128 -1.38 -10.86 0.35
N PHE A 129 -2.30 -11.81 0.20
CA PHE A 129 -2.07 -13.18 0.65
C PHE A 129 -1.07 -13.88 -0.29
N VAL A 130 0.15 -13.36 -0.31
CA VAL A 130 1.36 -14.16 -0.46
C VAL A 130 2.24 -13.78 0.73
N ARG A 131 1.73 -14.13 1.91
CA ARG A 131 2.59 -14.40 3.05
C ARG A 131 3.51 -15.55 2.64
N THR A 132 4.70 -15.25 2.15
CA THR A 132 5.78 -16.24 1.98
C THR A 132 6.14 -16.92 3.31
N ASP A 133 5.56 -16.46 4.43
CA ASP A 133 5.55 -17.05 5.76
C ASP A 133 4.38 -18.02 6.04
N MET A 134 3.79 -18.70 5.04
CA MET A 134 3.20 -20.02 5.32
C MET A 134 4.30 -21.04 5.66
N ASN A 135 4.98 -20.82 6.80
CA ASN A 135 5.46 -21.91 7.63
C ASN A 135 4.22 -22.65 8.14
N PHE A 136 3.73 -23.56 7.30
CA PHE A 136 2.76 -24.57 7.68
C PHE A 136 3.43 -25.64 8.57
N THR A 137 4.15 -25.24 9.62
CA THR A 137 4.42 -26.14 10.75
C THR A 137 3.23 -26.08 11.69
N ARG A 138 2.13 -26.71 11.24
CA ARG A 138 1.18 -27.30 12.15
C ARG A 138 1.92 -28.45 12.83
N SER A 139 2.70 -28.16 13.87
CA SER A 139 3.22 -29.20 14.75
C SER A 139 2.04 -29.62 15.64
N PRO A 140 1.49 -30.84 15.50
CA PRO A 140 0.58 -31.35 16.52
C PRO A 140 1.40 -31.51 17.80
N ALA A 141 0.97 -30.86 18.88
CA ALA A 141 1.53 -31.10 20.20
C ALA A 141 1.53 -32.61 20.48
N PRO A 142 2.65 -33.20 20.94
CA PRO A 142 2.64 -34.60 21.32
C PRO A 142 1.72 -34.76 22.55
N VAL A 143 0.67 -35.54 22.37
CA VAL A 143 -0.17 -36.06 23.46
C VAL A 143 0.74 -36.93 24.32
N GLN A 144 1.07 -36.49 25.54
CA GLN A 144 1.72 -37.36 26.52
C GLN A 144 0.67 -38.31 27.11
N PRO A 145 0.84 -39.64 27.02
CA PRO A 145 0.12 -40.56 27.87
C PRO A 145 0.72 -40.53 29.29
N ARG A 146 -0.17 -40.74 30.27
CA ARG A 146 0.09 -40.78 31.72
C ARG A 146 1.14 -41.81 32.13
#